data_AF-E4RNK3-F1
#
_entry.id   AF-E4RNK3-F1
#
_cell.length_a   1.000
_cell.length_b   1.000
_cell.length_c   1.000
_cell.angle_alpha   90.00
_cell.angle_beta   90.00
_cell.angle_gamma   90.00
#
_symmetry.space_group_name_H-M   'P 1'
#
loop_
_entity.id
_entity.type
_entity.pdbx_description
1 polymer ?
#
loop_
_entity_poly.entity_id
_entity_poly.type
_entity_poly.pdbx_seq_one_letter_code
_entity_poly.pdbx_strand_id
1 'polypeptide(L)'
;MKKVYLAMSTDIIHHGHMNIIEKARELGEVTVGILADEVVASYKRFPLLSFDERKKIIENIKGVNKVVKQKELDYVNILKTIKPDYVVHGDDWKKGPQKSIRERVIKTLAEWDGQLVEIEYTEGESIEQLDDKIDELGTTPNQRRKKLRRLIEMKPIVKILEAHNGLTSLIAEKTKVVENGEIASFDGMWISSLCDSTVKGKPDIELVDLTSRINTINEILEVTTKPIILDGDTGGKIEHFTFTVKSLERIGVSAVIIEDKIGLKKNSLFGTEVQQEQDSIEHFCEKIVAGKKAQVTDDFMIIARIESLILKAGLEDALKRAKAYIEAGADAIMIHSKIDTPVEILEFCEEYKKFDHKIPLVAVPSSYCQITEDELIEAGINVVIYANQLIRSAYPAMKNTAESILRNNRAKEADEDYCMPIKEILTLIPGGK
;
A
#
# COMPACT_ATOMS: atom_id res chain seq x y z
N MET A 1 -39.16 -17.77 -13.36
CA MET A 1 -38.16 -17.41 -14.38
C MET A 1 -36.83 -18.02 -13.94
N LYS A 2 -35.94 -18.40 -14.86
CA LYS A 2 -34.61 -18.94 -14.51
C LYS A 2 -33.79 -17.85 -13.81
N LYS A 3 -32.96 -18.22 -12.83
CA LYS A 3 -32.10 -17.31 -12.08
C LYS A 3 -30.71 -17.26 -12.70
N VAL A 4 -30.23 -16.05 -12.98
CA VAL A 4 -28.91 -15.82 -13.59
C VAL A 4 -28.06 -15.00 -12.65
N TYR A 5 -26.80 -15.40 -12.46
CA TYR A 5 -25.82 -14.68 -11.66
C TYR A 5 -24.66 -14.20 -12.51
N LEU A 6 -24.23 -12.96 -12.29
CA LEU A 6 -23.07 -12.35 -12.91
C LEU A 6 -22.30 -11.58 -11.85
N ALA A 7 -20.97 -11.69 -11.80
CA ALA A 7 -20.17 -10.88 -10.89
C ALA A 7 -19.47 -9.73 -11.64
N MET A 8 -19.34 -8.58 -10.98
CA MET A 8 -18.67 -7.40 -11.53
C MET A 8 -17.80 -6.72 -10.46
N SER A 9 -16.60 -6.29 -10.87
CA SER A 9 -15.66 -5.52 -10.04
C SER A 9 -15.36 -4.13 -10.61
N THR A 10 -16.03 -3.73 -11.70
CA THR A 10 -15.67 -2.53 -12.45
C THR A 10 -16.16 -1.24 -11.81
N ASP A 11 -15.35 -0.19 -11.91
CA ASP A 11 -15.74 1.20 -11.65
C ASP A 11 -16.39 1.87 -12.89
N ILE A 12 -16.03 1.39 -14.09
CA ILE A 12 -16.44 1.99 -15.37
C ILE A 12 -17.16 0.96 -16.21
N ILE A 13 -18.37 1.30 -16.65
CA ILE A 13 -19.18 0.46 -17.53
C ILE A 13 -18.83 0.80 -18.98
N HIS A 14 -18.54 -0.22 -19.76
CA HIS A 14 -18.29 -0.12 -21.19
C HIS A 14 -19.10 -1.19 -21.93
N HIS A 15 -19.03 -1.21 -23.26
CA HIS A 15 -19.86 -2.06 -24.11
C HIS A 15 -19.77 -3.56 -23.79
N GLY A 16 -18.61 -4.07 -23.32
CA GLY A 16 -18.46 -5.48 -22.92
C GLY A 16 -19.34 -5.86 -21.73
N HIS A 17 -19.41 -4.98 -20.71
CA HIS A 17 -20.33 -5.15 -19.58
C HIS A 17 -21.80 -5.08 -20.00
N MET A 18 -22.13 -4.25 -21.00
CA MET A 18 -23.49 -4.18 -21.52
C MET A 18 -23.87 -5.45 -22.28
N ASN A 19 -22.96 -5.99 -23.09
CA ASN A 19 -23.13 -7.23 -23.85
C ASN A 19 -23.35 -8.44 -22.92
N ILE A 20 -22.53 -8.58 -21.88
CA ILE A 20 -22.65 -9.71 -20.95
C ILE A 20 -23.96 -9.66 -20.14
N ILE A 21 -24.43 -8.47 -19.75
CA ILE A 21 -25.73 -8.27 -19.09
C ILE A 21 -26.87 -8.59 -20.06
N GLU A 22 -26.77 -8.16 -21.32
CA GLU A 22 -27.78 -8.46 -22.34
C GLU A 22 -27.93 -9.96 -22.58
N LYS A 23 -26.81 -10.67 -22.68
CA LYS A 23 -26.79 -12.13 -22.81
C LYS A 23 -27.29 -12.86 -21.56
N ALA A 24 -26.94 -12.37 -20.37
CA ALA A 24 -27.48 -12.90 -19.13
C ALA A 24 -29.01 -12.75 -19.07
N ARG A 25 -29.55 -11.65 -19.58
CA ARG A 25 -31.00 -11.39 -19.63
C ARG A 25 -31.74 -12.34 -20.58
N GLU A 26 -31.10 -12.81 -21.65
CA GLU A 26 -31.68 -13.84 -22.54
C GLU A 26 -31.93 -15.16 -21.80
N LEU A 27 -31.18 -15.44 -20.73
CA LEU A 27 -31.27 -16.68 -19.95
C LEU A 27 -32.26 -16.60 -18.78
N GLY A 28 -32.56 -15.41 -18.25
CA GLY A 28 -33.45 -15.27 -17.10
C GLY A 28 -33.33 -13.96 -16.32
N GLU A 29 -33.75 -13.99 -15.05
CA GLU A 29 -33.65 -12.84 -14.14
C GLU A 29 -32.21 -12.67 -13.65
N VAL A 30 -31.64 -11.50 -13.92
CA VAL A 30 -30.22 -11.23 -13.69
C VAL A 30 -30.00 -10.63 -12.30
N THR A 31 -29.27 -11.37 -11.48
CA THR A 31 -28.68 -10.89 -10.23
C THR A 31 -27.20 -10.58 -10.46
N VAL A 32 -26.81 -9.31 -10.25
CA VAL A 32 -25.40 -8.89 -10.33
C VAL A 32 -24.78 -8.85 -8.94
N GLY A 33 -23.71 -9.60 -8.72
CA GLY A 33 -22.85 -9.49 -7.56
C GLY A 33 -21.75 -8.45 -7.77
N ILE A 34 -21.80 -7.35 -7.03
CA ILE A 34 -20.72 -6.35 -7.08
C ILE A 34 -19.72 -6.66 -5.98
N LEU A 35 -18.46 -6.81 -6.37
CA LEU A 35 -17.37 -7.03 -5.42
C LEU A 35 -17.23 -5.82 -4.49
N ALA A 36 -17.14 -6.08 -3.20
CA ALA A 36 -16.90 -5.09 -2.17
C ALA A 36 -15.56 -4.36 -2.37
N ASP A 37 -15.43 -3.13 -1.85
CA ASP A 37 -14.25 -2.30 -2.05
C ASP A 37 -12.97 -2.99 -1.54
N GLU A 38 -13.08 -3.64 -0.38
CA GLU A 38 -12.04 -4.45 0.26
C GLU A 38 -11.55 -5.61 -0.63
N VAL A 39 -12.45 -6.23 -1.39
CA VAL A 39 -12.11 -7.33 -2.31
C VAL A 39 -11.44 -6.78 -3.55
N VAL A 40 -11.96 -5.70 -4.16
CA VAL A 40 -11.35 -5.12 -5.36
C VAL A 40 -9.93 -4.61 -5.07
N ALA A 41 -9.72 -3.99 -3.90
CA ALA A 41 -8.42 -3.49 -3.48
C ALA A 41 -7.38 -4.60 -3.19
N SER A 42 -7.81 -5.84 -2.94
CA SER A 42 -6.88 -6.94 -2.61
C SER A 42 -6.17 -7.51 -3.83
N TYR A 43 -6.85 -7.61 -4.99
CA TYR A 43 -6.30 -8.25 -6.18
C TYR A 43 -6.15 -7.33 -7.39
N LYS A 44 -6.79 -6.14 -7.38
CA LYS A 44 -6.80 -5.20 -8.50
C LYS A 44 -6.35 -3.80 -8.04
N ARG A 45 -6.68 -2.77 -8.82
CA ARG A 45 -6.46 -1.38 -8.45
C ARG A 45 -7.41 -0.96 -7.35
N PHE A 46 -7.04 0.12 -6.69
CA PHE A 46 -7.88 0.80 -5.71
C PHE A 46 -9.17 1.32 -6.38
N PRO A 47 -10.38 1.02 -5.86
CA PRO A 47 -11.65 1.43 -6.46
C PRO A 47 -11.77 2.94 -6.60
N LEU A 48 -12.12 3.40 -7.81
CA LEU A 48 -12.39 4.81 -8.07
C LEU A 48 -13.70 5.26 -7.42
N LEU A 49 -14.72 4.38 -7.44
CA LEU A 49 -16.03 4.62 -6.86
C LEU A 49 -16.23 3.71 -5.63
N SER A 50 -16.92 4.22 -4.62
CA SER A 50 -17.34 3.41 -3.48
C SER A 50 -18.29 2.29 -3.92
N PHE A 51 -18.38 1.25 -3.10
CA PHE A 51 -19.32 0.15 -3.34
C PHE A 51 -20.76 0.67 -3.57
N ASP A 52 -21.22 1.64 -2.78
CA ASP A 52 -22.59 2.16 -2.88
C ASP A 52 -22.83 2.94 -4.18
N GLU A 53 -21.83 3.69 -4.65
CA GLU A 53 -21.88 4.37 -5.95
C GLU A 53 -21.92 3.35 -7.10
N ARG A 54 -21.04 2.34 -7.08
CA ARG A 54 -21.03 1.26 -8.08
C ARG A 54 -22.35 0.50 -8.09
N LYS A 55 -22.88 0.16 -6.91
CA LYS A 55 -24.20 -0.47 -6.74
C LYS A 55 -25.30 0.35 -7.40
N LYS A 56 -25.36 1.65 -7.10
CA LYS A 56 -26.39 2.53 -7.67
C LYS A 56 -26.32 2.59 -9.19
N ILE A 57 -25.12 2.60 -9.77
CA ILE A 57 -24.93 2.56 -11.24
C ILE A 57 -25.52 1.27 -11.81
N ILE A 58 -25.09 0.11 -11.30
CA ILE A 58 -25.51 -1.20 -11.83
C ILE A 58 -27.01 -1.44 -11.63
N GLU A 59 -27.61 -1.02 -10.50
CA GLU A 59 -29.05 -1.16 -10.23
C GLU A 59 -29.92 -0.44 -11.27
N ASN A 60 -29.38 0.59 -11.94
CA ASN A 60 -30.08 1.37 -12.96
C ASN A 60 -29.77 0.89 -14.40
N ILE A 61 -28.97 -0.17 -14.56
CA ILE A 61 -28.71 -0.75 -15.88
C ILE A 61 -29.90 -1.60 -16.31
N LYS A 62 -30.44 -1.29 -17.50
CA LYS A 62 -31.53 -2.05 -18.11
C LYS A 62 -31.13 -3.52 -18.26
N GLY A 63 -31.94 -4.41 -17.67
CA GLY A 63 -31.72 -5.86 -17.71
C GLY A 63 -31.17 -6.43 -16.40
N VAL A 64 -30.72 -5.60 -15.46
CA VAL A 64 -30.40 -6.01 -14.10
C VAL A 64 -31.68 -6.03 -13.26
N ASN A 65 -31.98 -7.17 -12.63
CA ASN A 65 -33.15 -7.33 -11.76
C ASN A 65 -32.81 -7.09 -10.29
N LYS A 66 -31.61 -7.50 -9.87
CA LYS A 66 -31.16 -7.40 -8.49
C LYS A 66 -29.65 -7.18 -8.42
N VAL A 67 -29.21 -6.39 -7.45
CA VAL A 67 -27.78 -6.23 -7.13
C VAL A 67 -27.51 -6.69 -5.70
N VAL A 68 -26.41 -7.41 -5.51
CA VAL A 68 -25.98 -7.94 -4.21
C VAL A 68 -24.50 -7.61 -3.95
N LYS A 69 -24.15 -7.39 -2.68
CA LYS A 69 -22.75 -7.21 -2.26
C LYS A 69 -22.05 -8.57 -2.22
N GLN A 70 -21.01 -8.75 -3.03
CA GLN A 70 -20.12 -9.90 -2.97
C GLN A 70 -18.89 -9.55 -2.11
N LYS A 71 -18.72 -10.24 -0.98
CA LYS A 71 -17.67 -9.95 0.01
C LYS A 71 -16.39 -10.76 -0.16
N GLU A 72 -16.34 -11.64 -1.16
CA GLU A 72 -15.24 -12.56 -1.41
C GLU A 72 -14.92 -12.55 -2.91
N LEU A 73 -13.65 -12.75 -3.27
CA LEU A 73 -13.28 -12.94 -4.67
C LEU A 73 -13.82 -14.28 -5.19
N ASP A 74 -13.94 -15.26 -4.31
CA ASP A 74 -14.59 -16.54 -4.59
C ASP A 74 -16.12 -16.39 -4.70
N TYR A 75 -16.71 -17.23 -5.53
CA TYR A 75 -18.13 -17.23 -5.85
C TYR A 75 -18.88 -18.29 -5.03
N VAL A 76 -18.20 -19.29 -4.47
CA VAL A 76 -18.82 -20.47 -3.83
C VAL A 76 -19.90 -20.07 -2.81
N ASN A 77 -19.58 -19.16 -1.88
CA ASN A 77 -20.49 -18.79 -0.79
C ASN A 77 -21.73 -18.04 -1.30
N ILE A 78 -21.55 -17.12 -2.25
CA ILE A 78 -22.67 -16.35 -2.81
C ILE A 78 -23.54 -17.22 -3.72
N LEU A 79 -22.93 -18.14 -4.48
CA LEU A 79 -23.66 -19.10 -5.31
C LEU A 79 -24.50 -20.05 -4.45
N LYS A 80 -23.98 -20.56 -3.32
CA LYS A 80 -24.75 -21.40 -2.39
C LYS A 80 -25.95 -20.68 -1.77
N THR A 81 -25.85 -19.36 -1.63
CA THR A 81 -26.93 -18.51 -1.12
C THR A 81 -28.01 -18.25 -2.18
N ILE A 82 -27.61 -17.93 -3.41
CA ILE A 82 -28.53 -17.55 -4.49
C ILE A 82 -29.14 -18.79 -5.17
N LYS A 83 -28.35 -19.86 -5.31
CA LYS A 83 -28.60 -21.07 -6.11
C LYS A 83 -29.11 -20.72 -7.51
N PRO A 84 -28.30 -20.04 -8.34
CA PRO A 84 -28.71 -19.67 -9.69
C PRO A 84 -28.75 -20.88 -10.62
N ASP A 85 -29.63 -20.85 -11.61
CA ASP A 85 -29.63 -21.83 -12.70
C ASP A 85 -28.43 -21.62 -13.62
N TYR A 86 -28.03 -20.35 -13.83
CA TYR A 86 -26.91 -19.98 -14.68
C TYR A 86 -25.95 -19.01 -13.99
N VAL A 87 -24.65 -19.24 -14.13
CA VAL A 87 -23.63 -18.20 -13.92
C VAL A 87 -23.15 -17.76 -15.29
N VAL A 88 -23.09 -16.46 -15.52
CA VAL A 88 -22.58 -15.88 -16.77
C VAL A 88 -21.26 -15.18 -16.48
N HIS A 89 -20.23 -15.49 -17.26
CA HIS A 89 -18.92 -14.86 -17.18
C HIS A 89 -18.31 -14.74 -18.59
N GLY A 90 -17.39 -13.79 -18.78
CA GLY A 90 -16.52 -13.78 -19.95
C GLY A 90 -15.63 -15.02 -19.96
N ASP A 91 -15.09 -15.40 -21.11
CA ASP A 91 -14.23 -16.57 -21.21
C ASP A 91 -12.73 -16.30 -20.94
N ASP A 92 -12.40 -15.07 -20.55
CA ASP A 92 -11.08 -14.57 -20.16
C ASP A 92 -10.49 -15.31 -18.95
N TRP A 93 -11.33 -15.69 -17.98
CA TRP A 93 -10.91 -16.43 -16.80
C TRP A 93 -10.60 -17.93 -17.01
N LYS A 94 -10.69 -18.43 -18.27
CA LYS A 94 -10.26 -19.82 -18.61
C LYS A 94 -8.75 -20.01 -18.42
N LYS A 95 -7.97 -18.93 -18.43
CA LYS A 95 -6.52 -18.89 -18.26
C LYS A 95 -6.16 -17.89 -17.14
N GLY A 96 -4.91 -17.92 -16.70
CA GLY A 96 -4.43 -16.99 -15.66
C GLY A 96 -4.91 -17.32 -14.24
N PRO A 97 -4.79 -16.35 -13.30
CA PRO A 97 -4.98 -16.58 -11.86
C PRO A 97 -6.42 -16.99 -11.50
N GLN A 98 -7.42 -16.55 -12.27
CA GLN A 98 -8.83 -16.82 -12.01
C GLN A 98 -9.30 -18.22 -12.46
N LYS A 99 -8.45 -19.00 -13.13
CA LYS A 99 -8.79 -20.37 -13.55
C LYS A 99 -9.23 -21.25 -12.37
N SER A 100 -8.57 -21.08 -11.22
CA SER A 100 -8.91 -21.84 -10.01
C SER A 100 -10.33 -21.50 -9.50
N ILE A 101 -10.74 -20.22 -9.61
CA ILE A 101 -12.08 -19.76 -9.23
C ILE A 101 -13.12 -20.35 -10.18
N ARG A 102 -12.85 -20.34 -11.49
CA ARG A 102 -13.72 -20.94 -12.52
C ARG A 102 -14.02 -22.41 -12.22
N GLU A 103 -13.00 -23.20 -11.89
CA GLU A 103 -13.16 -24.63 -11.55
C GLU A 103 -14.07 -24.83 -10.32
N ARG A 104 -13.91 -23.99 -9.30
CA ARG A 104 -14.77 -24.03 -8.10
C ARG A 104 -16.21 -23.60 -8.40
N VAL A 105 -16.43 -22.65 -9.29
CA VAL A 105 -17.78 -22.27 -9.77
C VAL A 105 -18.48 -23.44 -10.43
N ILE A 106 -17.82 -24.11 -11.38
CA ILE A 106 -18.39 -25.28 -12.08
C ILE A 106 -18.76 -26.38 -11.09
N LYS A 107 -17.84 -26.71 -10.17
CA LYS A 107 -18.07 -27.71 -9.14
C LYS A 107 -19.25 -27.36 -8.23
N THR A 108 -19.37 -26.09 -7.87
CA THR A 108 -20.44 -25.59 -6.99
C THR A 108 -21.80 -25.64 -7.68
N LEU A 109 -21.89 -25.24 -8.95
CA LEU A 109 -23.13 -25.27 -9.71
C LEU A 109 -23.67 -26.69 -9.91
N ALA A 110 -22.78 -27.68 -10.06
CA ALA A 110 -23.17 -29.08 -10.18
C ALA A 110 -23.92 -29.63 -8.94
N GLU A 111 -23.80 -28.98 -7.77
CA GLU A 111 -24.55 -29.37 -6.56
C GLU A 111 -26.07 -29.22 -6.74
N TRP A 112 -26.55 -28.42 -7.71
CA TRP A 112 -27.99 -28.21 -7.98
C TRP A 112 -28.35 -28.16 -9.47
N ASP A 113 -27.56 -28.81 -10.33
CA ASP A 113 -27.77 -28.84 -11.79
C ASP A 113 -27.73 -27.43 -12.45
N GLY A 114 -26.97 -26.51 -11.85
CA GLY A 114 -26.67 -25.21 -12.44
C GLY A 114 -25.61 -25.30 -13.54
N GLN A 115 -25.58 -24.32 -14.44
CA GLN A 115 -24.65 -24.30 -15.57
C GLN A 115 -23.83 -23.00 -15.61
N LEU A 116 -22.54 -23.13 -15.94
CA LEU A 116 -21.72 -21.99 -16.29
C LEU A 116 -21.89 -21.70 -17.78
N VAL A 117 -22.28 -20.47 -18.11
CA VAL A 117 -22.37 -19.97 -19.49
C VAL A 117 -21.25 -18.97 -19.70
N GLU A 118 -20.32 -19.32 -20.59
CA GLU A 118 -19.16 -18.49 -20.89
C GLU A 118 -19.39 -17.79 -22.23
N ILE A 119 -19.21 -16.48 -22.23
CA ILE A 119 -19.40 -15.64 -23.40
C ILE A 119 -18.02 -15.23 -23.92
N GLU A 120 -17.85 -15.29 -25.23
CA GLU A 120 -16.63 -14.79 -25.88
C GLU A 120 -16.34 -13.37 -25.41
N TYR A 121 -15.14 -13.16 -24.88
CA TYR A 121 -14.74 -11.88 -24.36
C TYR A 121 -14.82 -10.83 -25.47
N THR A 122 -15.52 -9.73 -25.20
CA THR A 122 -15.82 -8.74 -26.24
C THR A 122 -14.53 -8.05 -26.67
N GLU A 123 -14.12 -8.25 -27.94
CA GLU A 123 -12.93 -7.60 -28.52
C GLU A 123 -13.14 -6.07 -28.62
N GLY A 124 -12.21 -5.30 -28.04
CA GLY A 124 -12.30 -3.84 -27.91
C GLY A 124 -11.40 -3.35 -26.77
N GLU A 125 -11.59 -2.10 -26.30
CA GLU A 125 -10.90 -1.61 -25.09
C GLU A 125 -11.19 -2.55 -23.91
N SER A 126 -10.21 -3.39 -23.55
CA SER A 126 -10.35 -4.27 -22.40
C SER A 126 -10.37 -3.45 -21.11
N ILE A 127 -10.98 -3.97 -20.05
CA ILE A 127 -10.94 -3.32 -18.73
C ILE A 127 -9.49 -3.06 -18.31
N GLU A 128 -8.60 -3.99 -18.60
CA GLU A 128 -7.16 -3.86 -18.36
C GLU A 128 -6.58 -2.68 -19.13
N GLN A 129 -6.92 -2.52 -20.42
CA GLN A 129 -6.47 -1.37 -21.21
C GLN A 129 -7.05 -0.03 -20.72
N LEU A 130 -8.31 0.00 -20.26
CA LEU A 130 -8.92 1.19 -19.67
C LEU A 130 -8.30 1.53 -18.31
N ASP A 131 -7.97 0.51 -17.52
CA ASP A 131 -7.31 0.69 -16.23
C ASP A 131 -5.87 1.15 -16.41
N ASP A 132 -5.14 0.56 -17.36
CA ASP A 132 -3.80 1.00 -17.76
C ASP A 132 -3.83 2.44 -18.26
N LYS A 133 -4.82 2.83 -19.07
CA LYS A 133 -5.01 4.23 -19.51
C LYS A 133 -5.30 5.18 -18.35
N ILE A 134 -6.05 4.74 -17.34
CA ILE A 134 -6.33 5.57 -16.15
C ILE A 134 -5.08 5.69 -15.28
N ASP A 135 -4.31 4.62 -15.15
CA ASP A 135 -3.04 4.64 -14.44
C ASP A 135 -2.01 5.51 -15.20
N GLU A 136 -2.04 5.54 -16.55
CA GLU A 136 -1.26 6.44 -17.41
C GLU A 136 -1.67 7.91 -17.27
N LEU A 137 -2.95 8.21 -17.02
CA LEU A 137 -3.42 9.57 -16.71
C LEU A 137 -2.88 10.08 -15.36
N GLY A 138 -2.36 9.18 -14.52
CA GLY A 138 -1.79 9.46 -13.22
C GLY A 138 -2.84 9.66 -12.13
N THR A 139 -2.45 10.31 -11.03
CA THR A 139 -3.34 10.59 -9.91
C THR A 139 -3.21 12.02 -9.45
N THR A 140 -4.34 12.62 -9.04
CA THR A 140 -4.31 13.95 -8.45
C THR A 140 -3.78 13.90 -7.01
N PRO A 141 -3.16 14.97 -6.50
CA PRO A 141 -2.70 15.04 -5.10
C PRO A 141 -3.79 14.66 -4.08
N ASN A 142 -5.04 15.09 -4.33
CA ASN A 142 -6.17 14.79 -3.46
C ASN A 142 -6.52 13.29 -3.43
N GLN A 143 -6.55 12.64 -4.60
CA GLN A 143 -6.83 11.20 -4.69
C GLN A 143 -5.71 10.37 -4.04
N ARG A 144 -4.44 10.72 -4.29
CA ARG A 144 -3.29 10.03 -3.70
C ARG A 144 -3.30 10.13 -2.17
N ARG A 145 -3.53 11.34 -1.64
CA ARG A 145 -3.55 11.59 -0.20
C ARG A 145 -4.62 10.75 0.51
N LYS A 146 -5.84 10.70 -0.04
CA LYS A 146 -6.96 9.87 0.45
C LYS A 146 -6.71 8.36 0.44
N LYS A 147 -5.88 7.90 -0.49
CA LYS A 147 -5.69 6.46 -0.77
C LYS A 147 -5.15 5.71 0.46
N LEU A 148 -4.27 6.31 1.26
CA LEU A 148 -3.67 5.65 2.42
C LEU A 148 -4.71 5.27 3.47
N ARG A 149 -5.56 6.21 3.90
CA ARG A 149 -6.61 5.94 4.90
C ARG A 149 -7.55 4.83 4.44
N ARG A 150 -8.01 4.91 3.20
CA ARG A 150 -8.92 3.89 2.63
C ARG A 150 -8.24 2.52 2.53
N LEU A 151 -6.95 2.46 2.20
CA LEU A 151 -6.21 1.20 2.20
C LEU A 151 -6.11 0.59 3.61
N ILE A 152 -5.85 1.40 4.64
CA ILE A 152 -5.81 0.96 6.04
C ILE A 152 -7.17 0.42 6.49
N GLU A 153 -8.27 1.00 6.03
CA GLU A 153 -9.64 0.54 6.34
C GLU A 153 -10.02 -0.76 5.59
N MET A 154 -9.46 -0.97 4.39
CA MET A 154 -9.87 -2.04 3.48
C MET A 154 -8.99 -3.29 3.59
N LYS A 155 -7.71 -3.14 3.91
CA LYS A 155 -6.74 -4.24 3.91
C LYS A 155 -6.45 -4.72 5.33
N PRO A 156 -6.19 -6.02 5.54
CA PRO A 156 -5.67 -6.53 6.80
C PRO A 156 -4.36 -5.84 7.19
N ILE A 157 -3.49 -5.63 6.19
CA ILE A 157 -2.24 -4.89 6.34
C ILE A 157 -1.91 -4.12 5.05
N VAL A 158 -1.40 -2.91 5.21
CA VAL A 158 -0.90 -2.06 4.11
C VAL A 158 0.61 -2.20 4.03
N LYS A 159 1.10 -2.57 2.84
CA LYS A 159 2.51 -2.85 2.59
C LYS A 159 3.22 -1.66 1.97
N ILE A 160 4.17 -1.08 2.68
CA ILE A 160 4.90 0.10 2.23
C ILE A 160 6.35 -0.27 1.97
N LEU A 161 6.86 0.00 0.77
CA LEU A 161 8.27 -0.23 0.42
C LEU A 161 9.02 1.10 0.35
N GLU A 162 10.27 1.11 0.80
CA GLU A 162 11.13 2.29 0.66
C GLU A 162 11.32 2.71 -0.81
N ALA A 163 11.34 4.02 -1.06
CA ALA A 163 11.72 4.61 -2.33
C ALA A 163 12.53 5.88 -2.09
N HIS A 164 13.64 6.03 -2.82
CA HIS A 164 14.58 7.14 -2.66
C HIS A 164 14.97 7.82 -3.99
N ASN A 165 14.35 7.41 -5.09
CA ASN A 165 14.42 8.05 -6.42
C ASN A 165 13.31 7.50 -7.33
N GLY A 166 13.19 8.06 -8.54
CA GLY A 166 12.21 7.60 -9.54
C GLY A 166 12.30 6.10 -9.85
N LEU A 167 13.49 5.53 -9.97
CA LEU A 167 13.68 4.10 -10.30
C LEU A 167 13.14 3.17 -9.20
N THR A 168 13.53 3.39 -7.94
CA THR A 168 13.03 2.59 -6.81
C THR A 168 11.54 2.75 -6.60
N SER A 169 11.00 3.94 -6.89
CA SER A 169 9.57 4.17 -6.83
C SER A 169 8.79 3.41 -7.92
N LEU A 170 9.36 3.26 -9.12
CA LEU A 170 8.77 2.41 -10.17
C LEU A 170 8.77 0.93 -9.78
N ILE A 171 9.79 0.47 -9.06
CA ILE A 171 9.82 -0.88 -8.50
C ILE A 171 8.66 -1.04 -7.50
N ALA A 172 8.55 -0.14 -6.51
CA ALA A 172 7.46 -0.17 -5.53
C ALA A 172 6.07 -0.04 -6.20
N GLU A 173 5.95 0.71 -7.29
CA GLU A 173 4.72 0.89 -8.07
C GLU A 173 4.33 -0.40 -8.82
N LYS A 174 5.27 -1.02 -9.53
CA LYS A 174 4.97 -2.04 -10.55
C LYS A 174 5.17 -3.48 -10.08
N THR A 175 5.93 -3.73 -9.02
CA THR A 175 6.18 -5.10 -8.55
C THR A 175 4.88 -5.77 -8.11
N LYS A 176 4.57 -6.89 -8.77
CA LYS A 176 3.46 -7.80 -8.47
C LYS A 176 3.97 -9.23 -8.51
N VAL A 177 3.58 -10.04 -7.54
CA VAL A 177 3.86 -11.47 -7.48
C VAL A 177 2.53 -12.23 -7.45
N VAL A 178 2.46 -13.34 -8.18
CA VAL A 178 1.28 -14.22 -8.17
C VAL A 178 1.66 -15.53 -7.49
N GLU A 179 1.05 -15.80 -6.35
CA GLU A 179 1.29 -17.01 -5.58
C GLU A 179 -0.04 -17.57 -5.08
N ASN A 180 -0.26 -18.88 -5.23
CA ASN A 180 -1.52 -19.56 -4.87
C ASN A 180 -2.80 -18.96 -5.51
N GLY A 181 -2.67 -18.25 -6.64
CA GLY A 181 -3.79 -17.59 -7.32
C GLY A 181 -4.14 -16.21 -6.76
N GLU A 182 -3.39 -15.72 -5.77
CA GLU A 182 -3.51 -14.38 -5.21
C GLU A 182 -2.42 -13.47 -5.77
N ILE A 183 -2.76 -12.19 -5.95
CA ILE A 183 -1.83 -11.17 -6.44
C ILE A 183 -1.34 -10.37 -5.24
N ALA A 184 -0.05 -10.42 -4.96
CA ALA A 184 0.61 -9.60 -3.94
C ALA A 184 1.35 -8.43 -4.60
N SER A 185 1.17 -7.23 -4.06
CA SER A 185 1.90 -6.02 -4.48
C SER A 185 2.09 -5.07 -3.30
N PHE A 186 2.99 -4.10 -3.45
CA PHE A 186 3.13 -3.02 -2.47
C PHE A 186 2.00 -2.00 -2.62
N ASP A 187 1.57 -1.41 -1.53
CA ASP A 187 0.42 -0.50 -1.45
C ASP A 187 0.83 0.97 -1.44
N GLY A 188 2.09 1.27 -1.12
CA GLY A 188 2.59 2.63 -0.96
C GLY A 188 4.11 2.69 -0.86
N MET A 189 4.60 3.91 -0.72
CA MET A 189 6.03 4.21 -0.68
C MET A 189 6.44 4.91 0.61
N TRP A 190 7.60 4.53 1.13
CA TRP A 190 8.23 5.14 2.28
C TRP A 190 9.43 5.97 1.84
N ILE A 191 9.37 7.29 2.07
CA ILE A 191 10.48 8.19 1.78
C ILE A 191 11.36 8.28 3.02
N SER A 192 12.26 7.30 3.11
CA SER A 192 13.20 7.10 4.21
C SER A 192 14.23 8.23 4.31
N SER A 193 14.42 8.81 5.50
CA SER A 193 15.52 9.77 5.73
C SER A 193 16.89 9.09 5.55
N LEU A 194 17.00 7.83 5.98
CA LEU A 194 18.20 7.02 5.83
C LEU A 194 18.54 6.79 4.36
N CYS A 195 17.60 6.32 3.55
CA CYS A 195 17.88 6.05 2.14
C CYS A 195 18.21 7.34 1.39
N ASP A 196 17.43 8.41 1.63
CA ASP A 196 17.62 9.71 0.98
C ASP A 196 19.00 10.34 1.29
N SER A 197 19.44 10.29 2.54
CA SER A 197 20.80 10.72 2.92
C SER A 197 21.89 9.80 2.35
N THR A 198 21.71 8.48 2.43
CA THR A 198 22.68 7.48 1.95
C THR A 198 22.96 7.63 0.45
N VAL A 199 21.93 7.79 -0.39
CA VAL A 199 22.14 7.97 -1.84
C VAL A 199 22.83 9.30 -2.19
N LYS A 200 22.75 10.29 -1.29
CA LYS A 200 23.47 11.56 -1.39
C LYS A 200 24.88 11.49 -0.81
N GLY A 201 25.33 10.33 -0.33
CA GLY A 201 26.63 10.14 0.34
C GLY A 201 26.72 10.88 1.68
N LYS A 202 25.58 11.15 2.32
CA LYS A 202 25.47 11.92 3.57
C LYS A 202 25.01 11.02 4.72
N PRO A 203 25.40 11.30 5.97
CA PRO A 203 24.87 10.60 7.13
C PRO A 203 23.41 11.02 7.42
N ASP A 204 22.63 10.10 7.99
CA ASP A 204 21.24 10.31 8.42
C ASP A 204 21.17 11.01 9.79
N ILE A 205 21.41 12.31 9.77
CA ILE A 205 21.46 13.20 10.95
C ILE A 205 20.67 14.50 10.73
N GLU A 206 19.58 14.45 9.95
CA GLU A 206 18.80 15.64 9.51
C GLU A 206 19.62 16.66 8.68
N LEU A 207 20.74 16.23 8.09
CA LEU A 207 21.59 17.11 7.25
C LEU A 207 20.91 17.49 5.92
N VAL A 208 20.04 16.61 5.42
CA VAL A 208 19.32 16.84 4.16
C VAL A 208 18.09 17.69 4.46
N ASP A 209 18.10 18.93 3.97
CA ASP A 209 17.02 19.87 4.22
C ASP A 209 15.74 19.50 3.47
N LEU A 210 14.62 20.05 3.93
CA LEU A 210 13.28 19.78 3.38
C LEU A 210 13.18 20.07 1.88
N THR A 211 13.91 21.07 1.34
CA THR A 211 13.89 21.38 -0.09
C THR A 211 14.44 20.22 -0.91
N SER A 212 15.57 19.65 -0.48
CA SER A 212 16.16 18.50 -1.15
C SER A 212 15.25 17.28 -1.06
N ARG A 213 14.53 17.09 0.05
CA ARG A 213 13.57 15.98 0.21
C ARG A 213 12.32 16.17 -0.63
N ILE A 214 11.82 17.41 -0.76
CA ILE A 214 10.71 17.74 -1.66
C ILE A 214 11.08 17.46 -3.12
N ASN A 215 12.33 17.72 -3.52
CA ASN A 215 12.79 17.36 -4.87
C ASN A 215 12.73 15.84 -5.10
N THR A 216 13.26 15.04 -4.16
CA THR A 216 13.14 13.58 -4.21
C THR A 216 11.67 13.14 -4.30
N ILE A 217 10.79 13.77 -3.49
CA ILE A 217 9.36 13.50 -3.53
C ILE A 217 8.80 13.81 -4.92
N ASN A 218 9.08 14.98 -5.51
CA ASN A 218 8.57 15.35 -6.83
C ASN A 218 8.98 14.33 -7.92
N GLU A 219 10.25 13.90 -7.95
CA GLU A 219 10.72 12.85 -8.87
C GLU A 219 9.92 11.55 -8.73
N ILE A 220 9.55 11.19 -7.50
CA ILE A 220 8.73 10.01 -7.20
C ILE A 220 7.26 10.25 -7.60
N LEU A 221 6.71 11.43 -7.31
CA LEU A 221 5.32 11.77 -7.62
C LEU A 221 5.04 11.71 -9.13
N GLU A 222 6.03 12.04 -9.98
CA GLU A 222 5.95 12.06 -11.45
C GLU A 222 5.72 10.68 -12.07
N VAL A 223 6.20 9.61 -11.44
CA VAL A 223 6.25 8.27 -12.06
C VAL A 223 5.40 7.22 -11.33
N THR A 224 4.57 7.64 -10.36
CA THR A 224 3.85 6.72 -9.46
C THR A 224 2.39 7.13 -9.26
N THR A 225 1.57 6.29 -8.63
CA THR A 225 0.16 6.63 -8.28
C THR A 225 -0.24 6.19 -6.88
N LYS A 226 0.61 5.42 -6.19
CA LYS A 226 0.38 4.93 -4.83
C LYS A 226 0.59 6.04 -3.76
N PRO A 227 -0.01 5.89 -2.56
CA PRO A 227 0.23 6.80 -1.44
C PRO A 227 1.70 6.85 -1.03
N ILE A 228 2.09 8.00 -0.48
CA ILE A 228 3.44 8.25 0.00
C ILE A 228 3.41 8.58 1.49
N ILE A 229 4.28 7.93 2.25
CA ILE A 229 4.55 8.19 3.66
C ILE A 229 5.96 8.77 3.74
N LEU A 230 6.10 9.97 4.31
CA LEU A 230 7.39 10.62 4.52
C LEU A 230 7.90 10.38 5.93
N ASP A 231 9.19 10.03 6.07
CA ASP A 231 9.90 10.14 7.35
C ASP A 231 10.05 11.61 7.72
N GLY A 232 9.30 12.14 8.67
CA GLY A 232 9.35 13.53 9.10
C GLY A 232 10.46 13.85 10.09
N ASP A 233 11.35 12.90 10.40
CA ASP A 233 12.34 13.02 11.46
C ASP A 233 11.65 13.47 12.78
N THR A 234 12.22 14.41 13.52
CA THR A 234 11.59 15.00 14.72
C THR A 234 10.45 15.98 14.42
N GLY A 235 10.18 16.27 13.15
CA GLY A 235 9.27 17.34 12.70
C GLY A 235 9.85 18.75 12.86
N GLY A 236 11.06 18.88 13.43
CA GLY A 236 11.69 20.16 13.72
C GLY A 236 10.93 21.00 14.75
N LYS A 237 11.05 22.33 14.63
CA LYS A 237 10.33 23.29 15.48
C LYS A 237 8.83 23.29 15.15
N ILE A 238 7.99 23.47 16.15
CA ILE A 238 6.52 23.48 16.01
C ILE A 238 6.08 24.49 14.94
N GLU A 239 6.65 25.70 14.95
CA GLU A 239 6.30 26.76 14.00
C GLU A 239 6.61 26.34 12.56
N HIS A 240 7.74 25.67 12.35
CA HIS A 240 8.13 25.18 11.03
C HIS A 240 7.27 23.98 10.60
N PHE A 241 6.97 23.07 11.53
CA PHE A 241 6.19 21.87 11.25
C PHE A 241 4.82 22.20 10.65
N THR A 242 4.17 23.26 11.11
CA THR A 242 2.88 23.70 10.54
C THR A 242 2.96 24.04 9.04
N PHE A 243 4.06 24.65 8.58
CA PHE A 243 4.28 24.93 7.17
C PHE A 243 4.73 23.70 6.39
N THR A 244 5.49 22.80 7.03
CA THR A 244 5.86 21.50 6.47
C THR A 244 4.61 20.68 6.16
N VAL A 245 3.67 20.55 7.10
CA VAL A 245 2.39 19.85 6.91
C VAL A 245 1.65 20.39 5.69
N LYS A 246 1.45 21.72 5.61
CA LYS A 246 0.78 22.36 4.47
C LYS A 246 1.48 22.10 3.14
N SER A 247 2.82 22.08 3.15
CA SER A 247 3.62 21.86 1.94
C SER A 247 3.49 20.42 1.45
N LEU A 248 3.63 19.45 2.35
CA LEU A 248 3.50 18.01 2.06
C LEU A 248 2.08 17.65 1.61
N GLU A 249 1.09 18.19 2.29
CA GLU A 249 -0.31 17.98 1.96
C GLU A 249 -0.67 18.53 0.58
N ARG A 250 -0.13 19.71 0.21
CA ARG A 250 -0.38 20.35 -1.09
C ARG A 250 0.22 19.56 -2.25
N ILE A 251 1.40 18.96 -2.08
CA ILE A 251 2.05 18.17 -3.14
C ILE A 251 1.48 16.75 -3.27
N GLY A 252 0.64 16.31 -2.31
CA GLY A 252 -0.05 15.02 -2.38
C GLY A 252 0.64 13.88 -1.64
N VAL A 253 1.53 14.19 -0.69
CA VAL A 253 2.00 13.21 0.30
C VAL A 253 0.82 12.79 1.17
N SER A 254 0.68 11.50 1.46
CA SER A 254 -0.45 10.95 2.20
C SER A 254 -0.26 11.04 3.71
N ALA A 255 0.98 10.85 4.18
CA ALA A 255 1.30 10.92 5.60
C ALA A 255 2.71 11.43 5.87
N VAL A 256 2.91 12.00 7.06
CA VAL A 256 4.22 12.23 7.65
C VAL A 256 4.33 11.49 8.99
N ILE A 257 5.44 10.79 9.20
CA ILE A 257 5.77 10.16 10.49
C ILE A 257 6.75 11.05 11.22
N ILE A 258 6.41 11.57 12.39
CA ILE A 258 7.35 12.32 13.25
C ILE A 258 7.70 11.51 14.50
N GLU A 259 8.94 11.62 14.96
CA GLU A 259 9.46 10.88 16.12
C GLU A 259 9.69 11.76 17.35
N ASP A 260 9.44 11.20 18.53
CA ASP A 260 9.49 11.90 19.81
C ASP A 260 10.90 11.98 20.44
N LYS A 261 11.91 12.28 19.61
CA LYS A 261 13.29 12.54 20.07
C LYS A 261 13.61 14.03 20.11
N ILE A 262 14.57 14.36 20.97
CA ILE A 262 15.21 15.68 21.02
C ILE A 262 16.74 15.54 20.92
N GLY A 263 17.40 16.65 20.56
CA GLY A 263 18.84 16.70 20.33
C GLY A 263 19.23 16.47 18.87
N LEU A 264 20.53 16.31 18.61
CA LEU A 264 21.03 16.01 17.27
C LEU A 264 20.58 14.59 16.87
N LYS A 265 19.73 14.48 15.84
CA LYS A 265 19.27 13.18 15.33
C LYS A 265 20.47 12.30 14.99
N LYS A 266 20.44 11.05 15.47
CA LYS A 266 21.18 9.92 14.88
C LYS A 266 20.20 8.80 14.60
N ASN A 267 20.40 8.09 13.50
CA ASN A 267 19.55 6.97 13.11
C ASN A 267 19.46 5.91 14.24
N SER A 268 18.25 5.40 14.50
CA SER A 268 17.92 4.46 15.59
C SER A 268 18.68 3.12 15.52
N LEU A 269 19.30 2.82 14.38
CA LEU A 269 20.11 1.62 14.14
C LEU A 269 21.58 1.80 14.55
N PHE A 270 22.09 3.04 14.68
CA PHE A 270 23.43 3.27 15.23
C PHE A 270 23.35 3.27 16.77
N GLY A 271 24.27 2.56 17.43
CA GLY A 271 24.26 2.35 18.88
C GLY A 271 24.26 3.62 19.74
N THR A 272 24.10 3.44 21.06
CA THR A 272 23.93 4.52 22.06
C THR A 272 25.23 5.30 22.39
N GLU A 273 26.14 5.46 21.43
CA GLU A 273 27.44 6.13 21.65
C GLU A 273 27.33 7.64 21.86
N VAL A 274 26.14 8.23 21.61
CA VAL A 274 25.79 9.61 21.98
C VAL A 274 24.47 9.56 22.73
N GLN A 275 24.36 10.30 23.85
CA GLN A 275 23.12 10.41 24.62
C GLN A 275 22.03 11.00 23.72
N GLN A 276 21.03 10.18 23.42
CA GLN A 276 19.78 10.61 22.81
C GLN A 276 18.76 10.78 23.91
N GLU A 277 18.00 11.87 23.85
CA GLU A 277 16.94 12.17 24.80
C GLU A 277 15.59 12.07 24.11
N GLN A 278 14.58 11.65 24.86
CA GLN A 278 13.21 11.61 24.40
C GLN A 278 12.53 12.93 24.74
N ASP A 279 11.71 13.42 23.82
CA ASP A 279 10.90 14.61 24.04
C ASP A 279 9.94 14.41 25.21
N SER A 280 9.56 15.51 25.86
CA SER A 280 8.47 15.48 26.83
C SER A 280 7.16 15.13 26.12
N ILE A 281 6.27 14.42 26.82
CA ILE A 281 4.96 14.04 26.27
C ILE A 281 4.19 15.31 25.88
N GLU A 282 4.23 16.32 26.74
CA GLU A 282 3.52 17.58 26.57
C GLU A 282 3.98 18.32 25.31
N HIS A 283 5.29 18.52 25.13
CA HIS A 283 5.82 19.23 23.96
C HIS A 283 5.57 18.46 22.65
N PHE A 284 5.69 17.13 22.66
CA PHE A 284 5.40 16.34 21.46
C PHE A 284 3.91 16.35 21.11
N CYS A 285 3.01 16.29 22.11
CA CYS A 285 1.58 16.49 21.93
C CYS A 285 1.26 17.87 21.34
N GLU A 286 1.90 18.95 21.83
CA GLU A 286 1.73 20.29 21.28
C GLU A 286 2.10 20.35 19.79
N LYS A 287 3.18 19.67 19.39
CA LYS A 287 3.61 19.55 17.98
C LYS A 287 2.59 18.80 17.13
N ILE A 288 2.06 17.67 17.60
CA ILE A 288 1.00 16.92 16.92
C ILE A 288 -0.23 17.81 16.74
N VAL A 289 -0.72 18.44 17.82
CA VAL A 289 -1.88 19.33 17.78
C VAL A 289 -1.69 20.49 16.81
N ALA A 290 -0.51 21.11 16.80
CA ALA A 290 -0.18 22.19 15.87
C ALA A 290 -0.17 21.71 14.41
N GLY A 291 0.41 20.54 14.16
CA GLY A 291 0.39 19.90 12.84
C GLY A 291 -1.02 19.60 12.37
N LYS A 292 -1.85 18.97 13.22
CA LYS A 292 -3.26 18.66 12.92
C LYS A 292 -4.07 19.91 12.62
N LYS A 293 -3.90 20.99 13.39
CA LYS A 293 -4.53 22.29 13.14
C LYS A 293 -4.07 22.96 11.84
N ALA A 294 -2.88 22.62 11.34
CA ALA A 294 -2.34 23.19 10.12
C ALA A 294 -2.86 22.52 8.84
N GLN A 295 -3.46 21.33 8.95
CA GLN A 295 -4.00 20.57 7.82
C GLN A 295 -5.13 21.36 7.13
N VAL A 296 -5.21 21.19 5.81
CA VAL A 296 -6.27 21.76 4.98
C VAL A 296 -7.42 20.76 4.80
N THR A 297 -7.12 19.46 4.87
CA THR A 297 -8.07 18.37 4.71
C THR A 297 -7.89 17.31 5.79
N ASP A 298 -8.94 16.55 6.04
CA ASP A 298 -8.91 15.41 6.99
C ASP A 298 -8.16 14.20 6.43
N ASP A 299 -7.73 14.25 5.16
CA ASP A 299 -7.12 13.10 4.48
C ASP A 299 -5.63 12.93 4.84
N PHE A 300 -4.88 14.02 5.01
CA PHE A 300 -3.47 13.95 5.38
C PHE A 300 -3.33 13.29 6.76
N MET A 301 -2.34 12.42 6.94
CA MET A 301 -2.10 11.74 8.22
C MET A 301 -0.83 12.26 8.89
N ILE A 302 -0.91 12.48 10.21
CA ILE A 302 0.26 12.68 11.07
C ILE A 302 0.38 11.44 11.96
N ILE A 303 1.48 10.71 11.79
CA ILE A 303 1.74 9.46 12.50
C ILE A 303 2.82 9.74 13.55
N ALA A 304 2.55 9.34 14.80
CA ALA A 304 3.48 9.53 15.90
C ALA A 304 4.35 8.29 16.07
N ARG A 305 5.65 8.43 15.87
CA ARG A 305 6.66 7.40 16.13
C ARG A 305 7.17 7.50 17.56
N ILE A 306 7.03 6.41 18.31
CA ILE A 306 7.44 6.30 19.71
C ILE A 306 8.81 5.64 19.78
N GLU A 307 9.78 6.34 20.36
CA GLU A 307 11.17 5.86 20.50
C GLU A 307 11.49 5.27 21.89
N SER A 308 10.48 5.09 22.76
CA SER A 308 10.67 4.60 24.14
C SER A 308 11.42 3.26 24.23
N LEU A 309 11.13 2.31 23.33
CA LEU A 309 11.83 1.01 23.30
C LEU A 309 13.26 1.15 22.77
N ILE A 310 13.46 2.00 21.75
CA ILE A 310 14.80 2.32 21.20
C ILE A 310 15.72 2.92 22.28
N LEU A 311 15.16 3.77 23.14
CA LEU A 311 15.84 4.46 24.23
C LEU A 311 15.84 3.69 25.55
N LYS A 312 15.26 2.48 25.59
CA LYS A 312 15.16 1.62 26.78
C LYS A 312 14.38 2.25 27.95
N ALA A 313 13.44 3.15 27.67
CA ALA A 313 12.50 3.68 28.66
C ALA A 313 11.45 2.64 29.08
N GLY A 314 11.22 1.62 28.24
CA GLY A 314 10.38 0.46 28.53
C GLY A 314 8.96 0.55 27.98
N LEU A 315 8.21 -0.55 28.15
CA LEU A 315 6.87 -0.73 27.60
C LEU A 315 5.83 0.21 28.21
N GLU A 316 5.89 0.43 29.53
CA GLU A 316 4.92 1.29 30.22
C GLU A 316 4.99 2.74 29.73
N ASP A 317 6.20 3.26 29.51
CA ASP A 317 6.40 4.60 28.94
C ASP A 317 5.89 4.68 27.50
N ALA A 318 6.16 3.65 26.68
CA ALA A 318 5.66 3.57 25.31
C ALA A 318 4.12 3.62 25.27
N LEU A 319 3.44 2.89 26.14
CA LEU A 319 1.98 2.86 26.23
C LEU A 319 1.41 4.19 26.74
N LYS A 320 2.07 4.83 27.72
CA LYS A 320 1.69 6.16 28.22
C LYS A 320 1.75 7.21 27.10
N ARG A 321 2.82 7.18 26.32
CA ARG A 321 3.00 8.06 25.14
C ARG A 321 1.98 7.79 24.06
N ALA A 322 1.72 6.52 23.74
CA ALA A 322 0.69 6.15 22.77
C ALA A 322 -0.67 6.76 23.14
N LYS A 323 -1.11 6.64 24.41
CA LYS A 323 -2.37 7.26 24.88
C LYS A 323 -2.36 8.78 24.68
N ALA A 324 -1.31 9.45 25.12
CA ALA A 324 -1.21 10.90 25.00
C ALA A 324 -1.20 11.37 23.54
N TYR A 325 -0.49 10.66 22.66
CA TYR A 325 -0.39 11.03 21.24
C TYR A 325 -1.70 10.77 20.49
N ILE A 326 -2.45 9.73 20.87
CA ILE A 326 -3.83 9.49 20.41
C ILE A 326 -4.73 10.67 20.82
N GLU A 327 -4.70 11.08 22.09
CA GLU A 327 -5.50 12.21 22.60
C GLU A 327 -5.11 13.55 21.93
N ALA A 328 -3.84 13.72 21.57
CA ALA A 328 -3.35 14.86 20.82
C ALA A 328 -3.81 14.89 19.34
N GLY A 329 -4.37 13.78 18.84
CA GLY A 329 -4.94 13.67 17.51
C GLY A 329 -4.02 13.03 16.46
N ALA A 330 -3.03 12.22 16.88
CA ALA A 330 -2.28 11.39 15.94
C ALA A 330 -3.23 10.46 15.16
N ASP A 331 -2.95 10.24 13.87
CA ASP A 331 -3.77 9.41 12.99
C ASP A 331 -3.36 7.93 13.01
N ALA A 332 -2.11 7.65 13.41
CA ALA A 332 -1.61 6.31 13.69
C ALA A 332 -0.43 6.39 14.68
N ILE A 333 -0.13 5.27 15.34
CA ILE A 333 1.08 5.11 16.16
C ILE A 333 2.06 4.19 15.44
N MET A 334 3.29 4.66 15.27
CA MET A 334 4.41 3.80 14.90
C MET A 334 5.17 3.40 16.17
N ILE A 335 5.24 2.10 16.44
CA ILE A 335 6.08 1.56 17.51
C ILE A 335 7.35 0.98 16.88
N HIS A 336 8.52 1.32 17.43
CA HIS A 336 9.80 0.92 16.86
C HIS A 336 10.66 0.22 17.91
N SER A 337 11.35 -0.84 17.47
CA SER A 337 12.35 -1.55 18.26
C SER A 337 13.56 -1.88 17.39
N LYS A 338 14.72 -1.97 18.03
CA LYS A 338 16.00 -2.29 17.38
C LYS A 338 16.55 -3.66 17.76
N ILE A 339 15.88 -4.40 18.64
CA ILE A 339 16.29 -5.76 18.94
C ILE A 339 15.98 -6.67 17.74
N ASP A 340 16.67 -7.81 17.69
CA ASP A 340 16.58 -8.77 16.59
C ASP A 340 15.39 -9.73 16.70
N THR A 341 14.47 -9.49 17.65
CA THR A 341 13.25 -10.29 17.84
C THR A 341 12.00 -9.40 17.92
N PRO A 342 10.82 -9.89 17.51
CA PRO A 342 9.61 -9.08 17.51
C PRO A 342 8.96 -8.92 18.90
N VAL A 343 9.56 -9.49 19.96
CA VAL A 343 8.94 -9.63 21.29
C VAL A 343 8.41 -8.30 21.84
N GLU A 344 9.24 -7.25 21.87
CA GLU A 344 8.82 -5.94 22.40
C GLU A 344 7.65 -5.32 21.61
N ILE A 345 7.60 -5.56 20.30
CA ILE A 345 6.51 -5.06 19.43
C ILE A 345 5.23 -5.83 19.70
N LEU A 346 5.31 -7.15 19.83
CA LEU A 346 4.16 -8.00 20.15
C LEU A 346 3.60 -7.69 21.54
N GLU A 347 4.46 -7.53 22.54
CA GLU A 347 4.06 -7.12 23.90
C GLU A 347 3.36 -5.75 23.90
N PHE A 348 3.88 -4.78 23.15
CA PHE A 348 3.21 -3.49 22.96
C PHE A 348 1.83 -3.66 22.33
N CYS A 349 1.72 -4.47 21.29
CA CYS A 349 0.45 -4.72 20.62
C CYS A 349 -0.59 -5.38 21.54
N GLU A 350 -0.19 -6.36 22.34
CA GLU A 350 -1.08 -7.04 23.30
C GLU A 350 -1.65 -6.09 24.36
N GLU A 351 -0.83 -5.20 24.90
CA GLU A 351 -1.30 -4.18 25.84
C GLU A 351 -2.12 -3.09 25.14
N TYR A 352 -1.75 -2.70 23.92
CA TYR A 352 -2.46 -1.72 23.11
C TYR A 352 -3.89 -2.18 22.77
N LYS A 353 -4.11 -3.48 22.54
CA LYS A 353 -5.45 -4.06 22.30
C LYS A 353 -6.47 -3.69 23.39
N LYS A 354 -6.00 -3.47 24.62
CA LYS A 354 -6.80 -3.12 25.81
C LYS A 354 -7.22 -1.65 25.86
N PHE A 355 -6.77 -0.80 24.94
CA PHE A 355 -7.16 0.62 24.92
C PHE A 355 -8.62 0.77 24.48
N ASP A 356 -9.35 1.71 25.11
CA ASP A 356 -10.75 2.02 24.78
C ASP A 356 -10.87 2.65 23.39
N HIS A 357 -9.98 3.59 23.08
CA HIS A 357 -9.88 4.23 21.77
C HIS A 357 -8.56 3.83 21.10
N LYS A 358 -8.65 3.29 19.89
CA LYS A 358 -7.52 2.77 19.12
C LYS A 358 -7.49 3.42 17.75
N ILE A 359 -6.30 3.80 17.34
CA ILE A 359 -5.96 4.21 15.98
C ILE A 359 -5.03 3.15 15.35
N PRO A 360 -4.81 3.17 14.03
CA PRO A 360 -3.96 2.21 13.36
C PRO A 360 -2.53 2.14 13.93
N LEU A 361 -1.95 0.94 13.91
CA LEU A 361 -0.56 0.70 14.29
C LEU A 361 0.35 0.49 13.06
N VAL A 362 1.56 1.03 13.13
CA VAL A 362 2.60 0.92 12.11
C VAL A 362 3.83 0.22 12.69
N ALA A 363 4.34 -0.79 11.98
CA ALA A 363 5.55 -1.52 12.34
C ALA A 363 6.64 -1.44 11.25
N VAL A 364 7.90 -1.50 11.67
CA VAL A 364 9.07 -1.43 10.78
C VAL A 364 10.05 -2.57 11.11
N PRO A 365 9.82 -3.78 10.58
CA PRO A 365 10.59 -4.99 10.92
C PRO A 365 11.97 -5.03 10.23
N SER A 366 12.77 -3.97 10.34
CA SER A 366 14.12 -3.94 9.78
C SER A 366 15.13 -4.78 10.58
N SER A 367 15.03 -4.78 11.91
CA SER A 367 15.90 -5.56 12.81
C SER A 367 15.34 -6.95 13.12
N TYR A 368 14.02 -7.09 13.17
CA TYR A 368 13.29 -8.33 13.47
C TYR A 368 12.59 -8.87 12.22
N CYS A 369 13.32 -8.97 11.10
CA CYS A 369 12.77 -9.24 9.77
C CYS A 369 12.28 -10.69 9.54
N GLN A 370 12.36 -11.54 10.56
CA GLN A 370 11.82 -12.90 10.54
C GLN A 370 10.30 -12.96 10.77
N ILE A 371 9.70 -11.90 11.32
CA ILE A 371 8.24 -11.86 11.53
C ILE A 371 7.52 -11.73 10.18
N THR A 372 6.45 -12.50 10.02
CA THR A 372 5.61 -12.50 8.82
C THR A 372 4.53 -11.42 8.88
N GLU A 373 3.96 -11.10 7.72
CA GLU A 373 2.82 -10.18 7.63
C GLU A 373 1.60 -10.72 8.39
N ASP A 374 1.37 -12.04 8.36
CA ASP A 374 0.28 -12.70 9.08
C ASP A 374 0.42 -12.55 10.60
N GLU A 375 1.62 -12.76 11.15
CA GLU A 375 1.89 -12.54 12.58
C GLU A 375 1.69 -11.08 12.99
N LEU A 376 2.06 -10.12 12.12
CA LEU A 376 1.80 -8.69 12.34
C LEU A 376 0.29 -8.38 12.31
N ILE A 377 -0.47 -8.98 11.39
CA ILE A 377 -1.93 -8.85 11.32
C ILE A 377 -2.58 -9.38 12.60
N GLU A 378 -2.16 -10.56 13.08
CA GLU A 378 -2.67 -11.16 14.33
C GLU A 378 -2.35 -10.30 15.58
N ALA A 379 -1.20 -9.62 15.57
CA ALA A 379 -0.83 -8.64 16.58
C ALA A 379 -1.69 -7.36 16.49
N GLY A 380 -2.37 -7.10 15.37
CA GLY A 380 -3.19 -5.91 15.16
C GLY A 380 -2.45 -4.74 14.51
N ILE A 381 -1.31 -5.00 13.84
CA ILE A 381 -0.61 -4.01 13.02
C ILE A 381 -1.38 -3.80 11.70
N ASN A 382 -1.53 -2.55 11.30
CA ASN A 382 -2.27 -2.17 10.09
C ASN A 382 -1.35 -1.76 8.94
N VAL A 383 -0.13 -1.31 9.23
CA VAL A 383 0.84 -0.88 8.22
C VAL A 383 2.20 -1.48 8.53
N VAL A 384 2.81 -2.12 7.53
CA VAL A 384 4.20 -2.59 7.58
C VAL A 384 5.05 -1.77 6.63
N ILE A 385 6.18 -1.25 7.12
CA ILE A 385 7.14 -0.50 6.31
C ILE A 385 8.43 -1.31 6.16
N TYR A 386 8.77 -1.64 4.91
CA TYR A 386 10.06 -2.17 4.51
C TYR A 386 11.01 -1.00 4.20
N ALA A 387 11.67 -0.50 5.24
CA ALA A 387 12.25 0.85 5.27
C ALA A 387 13.59 1.10 4.53
N ASN A 388 14.37 0.07 4.20
CA ASN A 388 15.72 0.25 3.63
C ASN A 388 16.25 -0.93 2.79
N GLN A 389 15.37 -1.85 2.39
CA GLN A 389 15.75 -3.10 1.76
C GLN A 389 16.31 -2.90 0.34
N LEU A 390 15.78 -1.95 -0.45
CA LEU A 390 16.25 -1.73 -1.82
C LEU A 390 17.66 -1.12 -1.84
N ILE A 391 17.94 -0.11 -1.01
CA ILE A 391 19.31 0.43 -0.93
C ILE A 391 20.31 -0.60 -0.40
N ARG A 392 19.90 -1.42 0.57
CA ARG A 392 20.76 -2.48 1.15
C ARG A 392 21.01 -3.63 0.19
N SER A 393 20.12 -3.90 -0.76
CA SER A 393 20.34 -4.89 -1.82
C SER A 393 21.14 -4.33 -2.99
N ALA A 394 20.93 -3.05 -3.34
CA ALA A 394 21.62 -2.39 -4.44
C ALA A 394 23.12 -2.18 -4.15
N TYR A 395 23.48 -1.73 -2.95
CA TYR A 395 24.86 -1.38 -2.63
C TYR A 395 25.86 -2.54 -2.78
N PRO A 396 25.60 -3.76 -2.24
CA PRO A 396 26.48 -4.91 -2.46
C PRO A 396 26.65 -5.25 -3.93
N ALA A 397 25.59 -5.20 -4.74
CA ALA A 397 25.65 -5.48 -6.17
C ALA A 397 26.56 -4.46 -6.89
N MET A 398 26.35 -3.16 -6.66
CA MET A 398 27.19 -2.10 -7.23
C MET A 398 28.66 -2.23 -6.82
N LYS A 399 28.90 -2.58 -5.55
CA LYS A 399 30.24 -2.79 -5.02
C LYS A 399 30.92 -4.00 -5.69
N ASN A 400 30.22 -5.11 -5.84
CA ASN A 400 30.75 -6.31 -6.50
C ASN A 400 31.09 -6.05 -7.97
N THR A 401 30.25 -5.31 -8.71
CA THR A 401 30.55 -4.85 -10.07
C THR A 401 31.85 -4.05 -10.11
N ALA A 402 31.99 -3.04 -9.25
CA ALA A 402 33.18 -2.20 -9.19
C ALA A 402 34.45 -2.99 -8.83
N GLU A 403 34.37 -3.88 -7.85
CA GLU A 403 35.50 -4.75 -7.47
C GLU A 403 35.88 -5.72 -8.60
N SER A 404 34.91 -6.26 -9.34
CA SER A 404 35.16 -7.12 -10.50
C SER A 404 35.92 -6.39 -11.60
N ILE A 405 35.53 -5.14 -11.90
CA ILE A 405 36.21 -4.29 -12.89
C ILE A 405 37.66 -4.05 -12.49
N LEU A 406 37.91 -3.73 -11.23
CA LEU A 406 39.27 -3.48 -10.72
C LEU A 406 40.14 -4.75 -10.74
N ARG A 407 39.58 -5.91 -10.39
CA ARG A 407 40.32 -7.19 -10.40
C ARG A 407 40.71 -7.62 -11.81
N ASN A 408 39.84 -7.37 -12.80
CA ASN A 408 40.02 -7.85 -14.17
C ASN A 408 40.57 -6.80 -15.14
N ASN A 409 40.67 -5.53 -14.72
CA ASN A 409 41.04 -4.38 -15.55
C ASN A 409 40.16 -4.22 -16.82
N ARG A 410 38.94 -4.73 -16.78
CA ARG A 410 37.92 -4.65 -17.84
C ARG A 410 36.54 -4.96 -17.25
N ALA A 411 35.48 -4.67 -18.01
CA ALA A 411 34.10 -4.87 -17.56
C ALA A 411 33.48 -6.23 -17.91
N LYS A 412 34.14 -7.10 -18.68
CA LYS A 412 33.53 -8.33 -19.23
C LYS A 412 32.88 -9.21 -18.15
N GLU A 413 33.64 -9.56 -17.11
CA GLU A 413 33.16 -10.43 -16.02
C GLU A 413 32.06 -9.74 -15.22
N ALA A 414 32.15 -8.41 -15.06
CA ALA A 414 31.10 -7.65 -14.40
C ALA A 414 29.80 -7.61 -15.21
N ASP A 415 29.91 -7.48 -16.54
CA ASP A 415 28.78 -7.48 -17.47
C ASP A 415 28.08 -8.83 -17.51
N GLU A 416 28.83 -9.94 -17.41
CA GLU A 416 28.29 -11.30 -17.40
C GLU A 416 27.63 -11.68 -16.06
N ASP A 417 28.23 -11.29 -14.93
CA ASP A 417 27.80 -11.76 -13.60
C ASP A 417 26.80 -10.84 -12.87
N TYR A 418 26.84 -9.53 -13.11
CA TYR A 418 26.14 -8.54 -12.28
C TYR A 418 25.28 -7.53 -13.05
N CYS A 419 25.52 -7.33 -14.35
CA CYS A 419 24.84 -6.30 -15.11
C CYS A 419 23.64 -6.84 -15.89
N MET A 420 22.60 -6.02 -15.97
CA MET A 420 21.56 -6.18 -16.98
C MET A 420 22.10 -5.82 -18.38
N PRO A 421 21.65 -6.47 -19.46
CA PRO A 421 22.01 -6.09 -20.82
C PRO A 421 21.70 -4.63 -21.13
N ILE A 422 22.58 -3.95 -21.87
CA ILE A 422 22.42 -2.53 -22.27
C ILE A 422 21.07 -2.26 -22.94
N LYS A 423 20.59 -3.20 -23.78
CA LYS A 423 19.30 -3.06 -24.46
C LYS A 423 18.13 -3.01 -23.48
N GLU A 424 18.18 -3.82 -22.42
CA GLU A 424 17.11 -3.89 -21.43
C GLU A 424 17.07 -2.63 -20.57
N ILE A 425 18.21 -2.15 -20.09
CA ILE A 425 18.28 -0.91 -19.29
C ILE A 425 17.83 0.32 -20.09
N LEU A 426 18.15 0.42 -21.38
CA LEU A 426 17.68 1.49 -22.27
C LEU A 426 16.15 1.46 -22.49
N THR A 427 15.52 0.30 -22.30
CA THR A 427 14.07 0.12 -22.43
C THR A 427 13.35 -0.04 -21.09
N LEU A 428 14.06 0.07 -19.98
CA LEU A 428 13.52 -0.14 -18.63
C LEU A 428 12.43 0.88 -18.31
N ILE A 429 12.60 2.11 -18.78
CA ILE A 429 11.64 3.21 -18.64
C ILE A 429 10.90 3.39 -19.98
N PRO A 430 9.57 3.23 -20.03
CA PRO A 430 8.78 3.52 -21.22
C PRO A 430 8.92 5.00 -21.63
N GLY A 431 9.18 5.27 -22.91
CA GLY A 431 9.28 6.65 -23.45
C GLY A 431 10.61 7.02 -24.14
N GLY A 432 11.62 6.14 -24.10
CA GLY A 432 12.92 6.36 -24.77
C GLY A 432 12.97 5.99 -26.26
N LYS A 433 11.82 5.80 -26.93
CA LYS A 433 11.73 5.45 -28.36
C LYS A 433 11.08 6.54 -29.18
#